data_AF-A0A4Q3IP46-F1
#
_entry.id   AF-A0A4Q3IP46-F1
#
_cell.length_a   1.000
_cell.length_b   1.000
_cell.length_c   1.000
_cell.angle_alpha   90.00
_cell.angle_beta   90.00
_cell.angle_gamma   90.00
#
_symmetry.space_group_name_H-M   'P 1'
#
loop_
_entity.id
_entity.type
_entity.pdbx_description
1 polymer ?
#
loop_
_entity_poly.entity_id
_entity_poly.type
_entity_poly.pdbx_seq_one_letter_code
_entity_poly.pdbx_strand_id
1 'polypeptide(L)'
;MASGVRRIRRLAAATALVTTLAPVLGWTSLAYAQAPAGKPGERMVVDARELVYDKDNNTVSAVGDVQILYQGRTIEADRVVYDR
;
A
#
# COMPACT_ATOMS: atom_id res chain seq x y z
N MET A 1 -19.13 65.24 27.45
CA MET A 1 -19.30 65.77 26.08
C MET A 1 -17.94 66.18 25.54
N ALA A 2 -17.36 65.43 24.61
CA ALA A 2 -16.27 65.88 23.75
C ALA A 2 -16.29 65.01 22.49
N SER A 3 -16.83 65.57 21.41
CA SER A 3 -16.89 65.00 20.07
C SER A 3 -15.56 65.24 19.35
N GLY A 4 -15.08 64.24 18.60
CA GLY A 4 -13.83 64.37 17.85
C GLY A 4 -13.60 63.22 16.86
N VAL A 5 -14.56 63.01 15.96
CA VAL A 5 -14.36 62.09 14.82
C VAL A 5 -13.53 62.79 13.75
N ARG A 6 -12.39 62.22 13.37
CA ARG A 6 -11.82 62.40 12.02
C ARG A 6 -11.52 61.04 11.40
N ARG A 7 -12.29 60.74 10.37
CA ARG A 7 -12.12 59.60 9.47
C ARG A 7 -11.06 59.96 8.44
N ILE A 8 -10.07 59.10 8.20
CA ILE A 8 -9.42 59.01 6.89
C ILE A 8 -9.32 57.53 6.51
N ARG A 9 -9.83 57.25 5.31
CA ARG A 9 -10.04 55.95 4.71
C ARG A 9 -8.83 55.59 3.82
N ARG A 10 -8.42 54.32 3.95
CA ARG A 10 -8.05 53.35 2.89
C ARG A 10 -6.80 53.62 2.03
N LEU A 11 -6.05 52.52 1.80
CA LEU A 11 -5.53 51.95 0.54
C LEU A 11 -4.45 50.92 0.96
N ALA A 12 -4.70 49.61 1.09
CA ALA A 12 -4.92 48.58 0.07
C ALA A 12 -3.78 48.44 -0.96
N ALA A 13 -2.90 47.44 -0.75
CA ALA A 13 -2.10 46.69 -1.74
C ALA A 13 -1.28 45.65 -0.92
N ALA A 14 -1.63 44.37 -0.77
CA ALA A 14 -1.90 43.32 -1.76
C ALA A 14 -0.79 43.19 -2.81
N THR A 15 0.35 42.63 -2.42
CA THR A 15 1.24 41.91 -3.34
C THR A 15 1.40 40.48 -2.83
N ALA A 16 0.76 39.60 -3.59
CA ALA A 16 0.69 38.17 -3.40
C ALA A 16 1.92 37.46 -4.02
N LEU A 17 2.11 36.21 -3.60
CA LEU A 17 2.81 35.11 -4.29
C LEU A 17 4.29 35.34 -4.69
N VAL A 18 5.20 34.63 -4.01
CA VAL A 18 6.07 33.66 -4.70
C VAL A 18 6.27 32.45 -3.77
N THR A 19 5.61 31.36 -4.14
CA THR A 19 5.85 29.99 -3.67
C THR A 19 7.22 29.51 -4.17
N THR A 20 8.17 29.23 -3.27
CA THR A 20 9.30 28.35 -3.60
C THR A 20 8.90 26.91 -3.32
N LEU A 21 8.61 26.21 -4.42
CA LEU A 21 8.39 24.79 -4.53
C LEU A 21 9.72 24.06 -4.26
N ALA A 22 9.81 23.29 -3.18
CA ALA A 22 10.90 22.33 -3.00
C ALA A 22 10.27 20.97 -2.63
N PRO A 23 10.08 20.05 -3.61
CA PRO A 23 9.82 18.67 -3.27
C PRO A 23 11.18 18.10 -2.86
N VAL A 24 11.45 18.03 -1.55
CA VAL A 24 12.49 17.14 -1.06
C VAL A 24 12.01 15.74 -1.45
N LEU A 25 12.72 15.15 -2.41
CA LEU A 25 12.51 13.80 -2.90
C LEU A 25 12.26 12.89 -1.70
N GLY A 26 11.00 12.45 -1.58
CA GLY A 26 10.61 11.47 -0.59
C GLY A 26 11.53 10.27 -0.76
N TRP A 27 12.32 9.99 0.27
CA TRP A 27 12.90 8.67 0.43
C TRP A 27 11.75 7.69 0.49
N THR A 28 11.42 7.12 -0.66
CA THR A 28 10.55 5.98 -0.78
C THR A 28 11.28 4.84 -0.09
N SER A 29 11.07 4.70 1.22
CA SER A 29 11.31 3.45 1.90
C SER A 29 10.46 2.42 1.17
N LEU A 30 11.12 1.57 0.37
CA LEU A 30 10.54 0.36 -0.17
C LEU A 30 10.15 -0.48 1.04
N ALA A 31 8.91 -0.33 1.50
CA ALA A 31 8.31 -1.21 2.46
C ALA A 31 8.20 -2.57 1.77
N TYR A 32 9.26 -3.37 1.88
CA TYR A 32 9.15 -4.80 1.67
C TYR A 32 8.08 -5.27 2.64
N ALA A 33 6.93 -5.69 2.10
CA ALA A 33 5.91 -6.35 2.87
C ALA A 33 6.60 -7.52 3.59
N GLN A 34 6.84 -7.37 4.89
CA GLN A 34 7.38 -8.44 5.70
C GLN A 34 6.32 -9.53 5.64
N ALA A 35 6.58 -10.57 4.86
CA ALA A 35 5.71 -11.74 4.82
C ALA A 35 5.58 -12.21 6.28
N PRO A 36 4.35 -12.25 6.84
CA PRO A 36 4.19 -12.70 8.22
C PRO A 36 4.77 -14.10 8.31
N ALA A 37 5.83 -14.25 9.11
CA ALA A 37 6.38 -15.56 9.41
C ALA A 37 5.26 -16.38 10.04
N GLY A 38 4.78 -17.36 9.29
CA GLY A 38 3.68 -18.24 9.67
C GLY A 38 3.88 -18.78 11.07
N LYS A 39 2.88 -18.67 11.96
CA LYS A 39 2.97 -19.37 13.24
C LYS A 39 3.11 -20.87 12.93
N PRO A 40 4.08 -21.57 13.55
CA PRO A 40 4.26 -22.99 13.30
C PRO A 40 2.98 -23.74 13.73
N GLY A 41 2.29 -24.33 12.75
CA GLY A 41 1.10 -25.16 12.98
C GLY A 41 -0.21 -24.67 12.35
N GLU A 42 -0.25 -23.49 11.72
CA GLU A 42 -1.44 -23.06 10.99
C GLU A 42 -1.58 -23.80 9.65
N ARG A 43 -2.75 -24.43 9.44
CA ARG A 43 -3.08 -25.17 8.22
C ARG A 43 -3.33 -24.19 7.07
N MET A 44 -2.57 -24.36 6.00
CA MET A 44 -2.84 -23.71 4.71
C MET A 44 -3.78 -24.60 3.89
N VAL A 45 -4.85 -24.01 3.36
CA VAL A 45 -5.77 -24.67 2.42
C VAL A 45 -5.65 -23.94 1.09
N VAL A 46 -5.47 -24.71 0.02
CA VAL A 46 -5.31 -24.19 -1.35
C VAL A 46 -6.39 -24.83 -2.22
N ASP A 47 -7.18 -23.99 -2.88
CA ASP A 47 -8.11 -24.38 -3.94
C ASP A 47 -7.65 -23.79 -5.27
N ALA A 48 -7.73 -24.56 -6.34
CA ALA A 48 -7.28 -24.18 -7.67
C ALA A 48 -7.87 -25.12 -8.73
N ARG A 49 -7.91 -24.64 -9.97
CA ARG A 49 -8.35 -25.44 -11.12
C ARG A 49 -7.41 -26.60 -11.44
N GLU A 50 -6.10 -26.37 -11.31
CA GLU A 50 -5.08 -27.38 -11.62
C GLU A 50 -3.90 -27.28 -10.64
N LEU A 51 -3.39 -28.44 -10.21
CA LEU A 51 -2.15 -28.57 -9.45
C LEU A 51 -1.09 -29.29 -10.27
N VAL A 52 -0.02 -28.59 -10.61
CA VAL A 52 1.13 -29.13 -11.35
C VAL A 52 2.23 -29.48 -10.35
N TYR A 53 2.62 -30.76 -10.32
CA TYR A 53 3.72 -31.25 -9.50
C TYR A 53 4.99 -31.33 -10.34
N ASP A 54 6.00 -30.56 -9.97
CA ASP A 54 7.34 -30.67 -10.56
C ASP A 54 8.25 -31.40 -9.57
N LYS A 55 8.63 -32.63 -9.92
CA LYS A 55 9.48 -33.47 -9.07
C LYS A 55 10.94 -33.08 -9.15
N ASP A 56 11.38 -32.58 -10.30
CA ASP A 56 12.78 -32.26 -10.56
C ASP A 56 13.17 -31.00 -9.78
N ASN A 57 12.25 -30.03 -9.72
CA ASN A 57 12.42 -28.79 -8.96
C ASN A 57 11.81 -28.84 -7.55
N ASN A 58 11.16 -29.95 -7.17
CA ASN A 58 10.47 -30.11 -5.89
C ASN A 58 9.45 -28.97 -5.61
N THR A 59 8.73 -28.54 -6.64
CA THR A 59 7.73 -27.45 -6.52
C THR A 59 6.32 -27.94 -6.81
N VAL A 60 5.33 -27.21 -6.29
CA VAL A 60 3.91 -27.37 -6.64
C VAL A 60 3.39 -26.06 -7.17
N SER A 61 2.88 -26.05 -8.40
CA SER A 61 2.18 -24.89 -8.94
C SER A 61 0.67 -25.11 -8.87
N ALA A 62 -0.04 -24.21 -8.21
CA ALA A 62 -1.49 -24.08 -8.32
C ALA A 62 -1.82 -23.07 -9.42
N VAL A 63 -2.71 -23.42 -10.35
CA VAL A 63 -3.01 -22.60 -11.54
C VAL A 63 -4.50 -22.52 -11.78
N GLY A 64 -4.97 -21.31 -12.08
CA GLY A 64 -6.35 -21.00 -12.41
C GLY A 64 -7.22 -20.85 -11.17
N ASP A 65 -7.80 -19.66 -11.01
CA ASP A 65 -8.73 -19.31 -9.92
C ASP A 65 -8.21 -19.74 -8.53
N VAL A 66 -6.94 -19.46 -8.24
CA VAL A 66 -6.30 -19.95 -7.02
C VAL A 66 -6.79 -19.15 -5.82
N GLN A 67 -7.29 -19.87 -4.82
CA GLN A 67 -7.69 -19.30 -3.53
C GLN A 67 -6.96 -20.00 -2.39
N ILE A 68 -6.20 -19.23 -1.61
CA ILE A 68 -5.46 -19.74 -0.45
C ILE A 68 -6.07 -19.16 0.81
N LEU A 69 -6.53 -20.04 1.68
CA LEU A 69 -6.92 -19.70 3.04
C LEU A 69 -5.74 -19.96 3.98
N TYR A 70 -5.19 -18.88 4.51
CA TYR A 70 -4.08 -18.93 5.44
C TYR A 70 -4.21 -17.82 6.48
N GLN A 71 -4.06 -18.15 7.77
CA GLN A 71 -4.14 -17.15 8.85
C GLN A 71 -5.43 -16.34 8.91
N GLY A 72 -6.55 -16.93 8.49
CA GLY A 72 -7.84 -16.22 8.39
C GLY A 72 -7.86 -15.16 7.29
N ARG A 73 -6.88 -15.16 6.39
CA ARG A 73 -6.80 -14.33 5.20
C ARG A 73 -7.03 -15.19 3.98
N THR A 74 -7.68 -14.61 2.98
CA THR A 74 -7.86 -15.20 1.67
C THR A 74 -6.91 -14.50 0.70
N ILE A 75 -6.07 -15.27 0.03
CA ILE A 75 -5.19 -14.79 -1.03
C ILE A 75 -5.72 -15.35 -2.35
N GLU A 76 -5.96 -14.47 -3.31
CA GLU A 76 -6.47 -14.83 -4.64
C GLU A 76 -5.39 -14.51 -5.68
N ALA A 77 -5.18 -15.43 -6.61
CA ALA A 77 -4.19 -15.28 -7.67
C ALA A 77 -4.51 -16.17 -8.87
N ASP A 78 -3.94 -15.83 -10.03
CA ASP A 78 -4.03 -16.68 -11.22
C ASP A 78 -3.11 -17.91 -11.14
N ARG A 79 -1.99 -17.78 -10.42
CA ARG A 79 -1.01 -18.85 -10.20
C ARG A 79 -0.23 -18.63 -8.90
N VAL A 80 0.01 -19.69 -8.16
CA VAL A 80 0.90 -19.71 -6.98
C VAL A 80 1.88 -20.86 -7.12
N VAL A 81 3.14 -20.65 -6.76
CA VAL A 81 4.17 -21.69 -6.73
C VAL A 81 4.60 -21.90 -5.29
N TYR A 82 4.48 -23.14 -4.81
CA TYR A 82 4.95 -23.58 -3.50
C TYR A 82 6.26 -24.34 -3.67
N ASP A 83 7.30 -23.82 -3.04
CA ASP A 83 8.59 -24.49 -2.91
C ASP A 83 8.56 -25.36 -1.65
N ARG A 84 8.94 -26.63 -1.78
CA ARG A 84 8.72 -27.67 -0.75
C ARG A 84 9.87 -27.79 0.23
#